data_AF-A0A9J7BLW7-F1
#
_entry.id   AF-A0A9J7BLW7-F1
#
_cell.length_a   1.000
_cell.length_b   1.000
_cell.length_c   1.000
_cell.angle_alpha   90.00
_cell.angle_beta   90.00
_cell.angle_gamma   90.00
#
_symmetry.space_group_name_H-M   'P 1'
#
loop_
_entity.id
_entity.type
_entity.pdbx_description
1 polymer ?
#
loop_
_entity_poly.entity_id
_entity_poly.type
_entity_poly.pdbx_seq_one_letter_code
_entity_poly.pdbx_strand_id
1 'polypeptide(L)'
;MQLQVETWGYDATDIIPRKAFLVMQKVGGQVLGAFDSDLPGAPVNGDASSMIGFALSLPGVKTGPNSPNGQPYPYIHSHMLAVKEGYRNRGLGAQLKLAQRHDALARGITHIEWTFDPVEIKNAFLNINKLGAIVRRYTENFYGVSSSRLQGGLPTDRLIAEWELDSARVKGILEGKPPADLVIEERICVPASIYQWKASEPDRPRALAVHTENRHKFQQAFARGLAVIGFQRDPQGNGIFELGPLDQPGLGI
;
A
#
# COMPACT_ATOMS: atom_id res chain seq x y z
N MET A 1 11.43 -4.70 -15.72
CA MET A 1 12.41 -5.44 -14.89
C MET A 1 13.40 -4.48 -14.24
N GLN A 2 14.17 -3.68 -15.00
CA GLN A 2 15.13 -2.72 -14.46
C GLN A 2 14.56 -1.84 -13.33
N LEU A 3 13.38 -1.23 -13.54
CA LEU A 3 12.74 -0.39 -12.52
C LEU A 3 12.41 -1.14 -11.22
N GLN A 4 12.21 -2.46 -11.25
CA GLN A 4 12.02 -3.27 -10.04
C GLN A 4 13.33 -3.36 -9.25
N VAL A 5 14.45 -3.63 -9.93
CA VAL A 5 15.79 -3.69 -9.33
C VAL A 5 16.19 -2.32 -8.77
N GLU A 6 16.00 -1.25 -9.54
CA GLU A 6 16.29 0.11 -9.07
C GLU A 6 15.46 0.49 -7.85
N THR A 7 14.18 0.11 -7.82
CA THR A 7 13.25 0.49 -6.74
C THR A 7 13.49 -0.32 -5.46
N TRP A 8 13.60 -1.64 -5.56
CA TRP A 8 13.62 -2.56 -4.40
C TRP A 8 14.95 -3.24 -4.17
N GLY A 9 15.87 -3.22 -5.13
CA GLY A 9 17.12 -3.97 -5.08
C GLY A 9 16.93 -5.48 -5.18
N TYR A 10 15.83 -5.93 -5.79
CA TYR A 10 15.54 -7.35 -5.94
C TYR A 10 16.63 -8.09 -6.70
N ASP A 11 16.94 -9.29 -6.22
CA ASP A 11 17.67 -10.29 -7.00
C ASP A 11 16.74 -11.02 -7.99
N ALA A 12 17.29 -11.96 -8.74
CA ALA A 12 16.56 -12.69 -9.77
C ALA A 12 15.34 -13.49 -9.24
N THR A 13 15.31 -13.84 -7.96
CA THR A 13 14.23 -14.64 -7.35
C THR A 13 12.98 -13.83 -7.02
N ASP A 14 13.14 -12.55 -6.70
CA ASP A 14 12.03 -11.64 -6.37
C ASP A 14 11.54 -10.81 -7.59
N ILE A 15 12.28 -10.79 -8.71
CA ILE A 15 11.84 -10.06 -9.91
C ILE A 15 10.64 -10.76 -10.55
N ILE A 16 9.55 -10.02 -10.72
CA ILE A 16 8.41 -10.48 -11.50
C ILE A 16 8.78 -10.43 -13.00
N PRO A 17 8.77 -11.58 -13.72
CA PRO A 17 9.21 -11.65 -15.10
C PRO A 17 8.23 -10.93 -16.03
N ARG A 18 8.73 -10.40 -17.16
CA ARG A 18 7.91 -9.72 -18.18
C ARG A 18 6.67 -10.53 -18.61
N LYS A 19 6.82 -11.86 -18.74
CA LYS A 19 5.71 -12.74 -19.12
C LYS A 19 4.55 -12.68 -18.12
N ALA A 20 4.83 -12.53 -16.83
CA ALA A 20 3.79 -12.40 -15.81
C ALA A 20 3.00 -11.08 -15.96
N PHE A 21 3.66 -9.97 -16.29
CA PHE A 21 2.96 -8.70 -16.60
C PHE A 21 1.97 -8.89 -17.76
N LEU A 22 2.40 -9.55 -18.84
CA LEU A 22 1.53 -9.80 -20.00
C LEU A 22 0.33 -10.67 -19.63
N VAL A 23 0.55 -11.75 -18.87
CA VAL A 23 -0.54 -12.63 -18.42
C VAL A 23 -1.50 -11.86 -17.51
N MET A 24 -0.99 -11.13 -16.51
CA MET A 24 -1.81 -10.34 -15.59
C MET A 24 -2.69 -9.34 -16.33
N GLN A 25 -2.16 -8.65 -17.35
CA GLN A 25 -2.95 -7.76 -18.21
C GLN A 25 -4.08 -8.51 -18.94
N LYS A 26 -3.78 -9.71 -19.47
CA LYS A 26 -4.75 -10.50 -20.25
C LYS A 26 -5.86 -11.13 -19.41
N VAL A 27 -5.60 -11.43 -18.14
CA VAL A 27 -6.58 -12.07 -17.25
C VAL A 27 -7.44 -11.07 -16.46
N GLY A 28 -7.32 -9.77 -16.75
CA GLY A 28 -8.13 -8.71 -16.12
C GLY A 28 -7.43 -7.92 -15.00
N GLY A 29 -6.12 -8.11 -14.85
CA GLY A 29 -5.27 -7.31 -13.97
C GLY A 29 -4.94 -5.95 -14.57
N GLN A 30 -4.18 -5.16 -13.82
CA GLN A 30 -3.79 -3.80 -14.23
C GLN A 30 -2.29 -3.74 -14.44
N VAL A 31 -1.87 -3.26 -15.61
CA VAL A 31 -0.48 -2.96 -15.93
C VAL A 31 -0.43 -1.54 -16.43
N LEU A 32 -0.09 -0.61 -15.54
CA LEU A 32 -0.10 0.83 -15.80
C LEU A 32 1.33 1.36 -15.76
N GLY A 33 1.67 2.23 -16.71
CA GLY A 33 2.96 2.92 -16.76
C GLY A 33 2.79 4.42 -16.56
N ALA A 34 3.77 5.06 -15.91
CA ALA A 34 3.94 6.50 -15.90
C ALA A 34 5.17 6.84 -16.74
N PHE A 35 5.03 7.81 -17.64
CA PHE A 35 6.05 8.19 -18.61
C PHE A 35 6.35 9.68 -18.51
N ASP A 36 7.61 10.05 -18.66
CA ASP A 36 8.05 11.44 -18.76
C ASP A 36 8.15 11.85 -20.23
N SER A 37 7.17 12.62 -20.71
CA SER A 37 7.11 13.13 -22.08
C SER A 37 8.11 14.25 -22.37
N ASP A 38 8.71 14.85 -21.33
CA ASP A 38 9.65 15.97 -21.48
C ASP A 38 11.09 15.49 -21.69
N LEU A 39 11.35 14.20 -21.56
CA LEU A 39 12.66 13.62 -21.86
C LEU A 39 13.01 13.80 -23.35
N PRO A 40 14.24 14.21 -23.68
CA PRO A 40 14.66 14.35 -25.07
C PRO A 40 14.49 13.05 -25.87
N GLY A 41 13.71 13.11 -26.95
CA GLY A 41 13.41 11.96 -27.80
C GLY A 41 12.30 11.05 -27.27
N ALA A 42 11.64 11.40 -26.17
CA ALA A 42 10.51 10.62 -25.67
C ALA A 42 9.31 10.68 -26.65
N PRO A 43 8.71 9.54 -26.99
CA PRO A 43 7.48 9.54 -27.76
C PRO A 43 6.32 10.09 -26.91
N VAL A 44 5.36 10.75 -27.57
CA VAL A 44 4.18 11.38 -26.92
C VAL A 44 3.40 10.39 -26.06
N ASN A 45 3.30 9.12 -26.50
CA ASN A 45 2.59 8.07 -25.78
C ASN A 45 3.47 7.28 -24.79
N GLY A 46 4.74 7.68 -24.64
CA GLY A 46 5.73 7.01 -23.81
C GLY A 46 6.22 5.68 -24.41
N ASP A 47 7.41 5.27 -23.97
CA ASP A 47 7.96 3.95 -24.23
C ASP A 47 8.86 3.50 -23.05
N ALA A 48 9.62 2.43 -23.23
CA ALA A 48 10.52 1.94 -22.19
C ALA A 48 11.58 2.96 -21.76
N SER A 49 12.00 3.87 -22.65
CA SER A 49 13.04 4.87 -22.37
C SER A 49 12.53 6.02 -21.51
N SER A 50 11.25 6.36 -21.61
CA SER A 50 10.61 7.42 -20.83
C SER A 50 9.82 6.92 -19.63
N MET A 51 9.79 5.61 -19.36
CA MET A 51 9.07 5.04 -18.22
C MET A 51 9.74 5.39 -16.89
N ILE A 52 9.01 6.08 -16.02
CA ILE A 52 9.47 6.56 -14.71
C ILE A 52 8.72 5.93 -13.53
N GLY A 53 7.65 5.18 -13.81
CA GLY A 53 6.87 4.48 -12.79
C GLY A 53 5.98 3.41 -13.40
N PHE A 54 5.53 2.46 -12.58
CA PHE A 54 4.52 1.48 -12.99
C PHE A 54 3.68 1.00 -11.81
N ALA A 55 2.48 0.52 -12.10
CA ALA A 55 1.65 -0.26 -11.20
C ALA A 55 1.32 -1.62 -11.82
N LEU A 56 1.42 -2.69 -11.03
CA LEU A 56 1.05 -4.06 -11.41
C LEU A 56 0.01 -4.58 -10.43
N SER A 57 -1.10 -5.09 -10.97
CA SER A 57 -2.18 -5.65 -10.16
C SER A 57 -2.74 -6.93 -10.76
N LEU A 58 -3.19 -7.81 -9.87
CA LEU A 58 -3.83 -9.06 -10.23
C LEU A 58 -5.34 -8.92 -10.03
N PRO A 59 -6.17 -9.48 -10.92
CA PRO A 59 -7.57 -9.66 -10.64
C PRO A 59 -7.74 -10.83 -9.68
N GLY A 60 -8.75 -10.77 -8.84
CA GLY A 60 -9.10 -11.88 -7.97
C GLY A 60 -10.58 -11.91 -7.66
N VAL A 61 -10.99 -13.03 -7.08
CA VAL A 61 -12.33 -13.23 -6.52
C VAL A 61 -12.14 -13.62 -5.07
N LYS A 62 -12.94 -13.05 -4.18
CA LYS A 62 -12.94 -13.37 -2.75
C LYS A 62 -14.33 -13.71 -2.27
N THR A 63 -14.36 -14.55 -1.25
CA THR A 63 -15.52 -14.75 -0.39
C THR A 63 -15.11 -14.43 1.03
N GLY A 64 -15.92 -13.69 1.78
CA GLY A 64 -15.61 -13.33 3.16
C GLY A 64 -16.70 -12.52 3.83
N PRO A 65 -16.44 -11.98 5.03
CA PRO A 65 -17.43 -11.21 5.79
C PRO A 65 -18.01 -10.00 5.05
N ASN A 66 -17.25 -9.42 4.11
CA ASN A 66 -17.68 -8.29 3.28
C ASN A 66 -18.32 -8.74 1.95
N SER A 67 -18.52 -10.04 1.75
CA SER A 67 -19.18 -10.55 0.56
C SER A 67 -20.62 -10.07 0.49
N PRO A 68 -21.05 -9.40 -0.59
CA PRO A 68 -22.44 -9.07 -0.81
C PRO A 68 -23.29 -10.34 -0.78
N ASN A 69 -24.20 -10.46 0.20
CA ASN A 69 -25.06 -11.63 0.40
C ASN A 69 -24.29 -12.96 0.51
N GLY A 70 -23.05 -12.93 1.02
CA GLY A 70 -22.19 -14.12 1.13
C GLY A 70 -21.66 -14.65 -0.21
N GLN A 71 -21.87 -13.93 -1.31
CA GLN A 71 -21.42 -14.34 -2.64
C GLN A 71 -19.97 -13.93 -2.91
N PRO A 72 -19.25 -14.68 -3.77
CA PRO A 72 -17.95 -14.25 -4.23
C PRO A 72 -18.04 -12.89 -4.95
N TYR A 73 -17.11 -11.99 -4.69
CA TYR A 73 -17.03 -10.67 -5.34
C TYR A 73 -15.67 -10.47 -6.02
N PRO A 74 -15.63 -9.75 -7.15
CA PRO A 74 -14.39 -9.40 -7.81
C PRO A 74 -13.65 -8.30 -7.05
N TYR A 75 -12.32 -8.37 -7.03
CA TYR A 75 -11.46 -7.31 -6.49
C TYR A 75 -10.14 -7.24 -7.27
N ILE A 76 -9.40 -6.15 -7.10
CA ILE A 76 -8.03 -6.03 -7.63
C ILE A 76 -7.02 -6.10 -6.48
N HIS A 77 -6.03 -6.99 -6.59
CA HIS A 77 -4.86 -6.99 -5.72
C HIS A 77 -3.73 -6.16 -6.36
N SER A 78 -3.50 -4.95 -5.84
CA SER A 78 -2.46 -4.04 -6.30
C SER A 78 -1.07 -4.45 -5.79
N HIS A 79 -0.44 -5.40 -6.47
CA HIS A 79 0.79 -6.06 -6.04
C HIS A 79 2.04 -5.17 -6.00
N MET A 80 2.28 -4.36 -7.05
CA MET A 80 3.50 -3.55 -7.14
C MET A 80 3.18 -2.11 -7.54
N LEU A 81 3.90 -1.16 -6.95
CA LEU A 81 3.90 0.24 -7.33
C LEU A 81 5.33 0.76 -7.25
N ALA A 82 5.95 1.03 -8.40
CA ALA A 82 7.30 1.57 -8.48
C ALA A 82 7.29 3.00 -9.01
N VAL A 83 8.15 3.84 -8.43
CA VAL A 83 8.49 5.16 -8.96
C VAL A 83 10.00 5.33 -8.86
N LYS A 84 10.61 5.72 -9.99
CA LYS A 84 12.05 5.99 -10.12
C LYS A 84 12.47 7.06 -9.13
N GLU A 85 13.64 6.89 -8.51
CA GLU A 85 14.07 7.69 -7.35
C GLU A 85 13.99 9.21 -7.57
N GLY A 86 14.51 9.72 -8.69
CA GLY A 86 14.46 11.15 -9.03
C GLY A 86 13.05 11.74 -9.25
N TYR A 87 12.04 10.88 -9.37
CA TYR A 87 10.64 11.25 -9.57
C TYR A 87 9.78 11.01 -8.32
N ARG A 88 10.35 10.48 -7.23
CA ARG A 88 9.62 10.27 -5.98
C ARG A 88 9.23 11.60 -5.34
N ASN A 89 8.20 11.56 -4.50
CA ASN A 89 7.62 12.71 -3.80
C ASN A 89 6.98 13.78 -4.73
N ARG A 90 6.74 13.47 -6.01
CA ARG A 90 6.02 14.33 -6.98
C ARG A 90 4.55 13.94 -7.18
N GLY A 91 3.99 13.12 -6.29
CA GLY A 91 2.60 12.65 -6.37
C GLY A 91 2.35 11.49 -7.35
N LEU A 92 3.33 11.03 -8.11
CA LEU A 92 3.16 9.96 -9.11
C LEU A 92 2.60 8.65 -8.56
N GLY A 93 3.01 8.24 -7.36
CA GLY A 93 2.47 7.03 -6.73
C GLY A 93 0.97 7.14 -6.45
N ALA A 94 0.51 8.31 -6.00
CA ALA A 94 -0.91 8.58 -5.82
C ALA A 94 -1.65 8.62 -7.16
N GLN A 95 -1.08 9.26 -8.18
CA GLN A 95 -1.68 9.31 -9.52
C GLN A 95 -1.84 7.90 -10.14
N LEU A 96 -0.83 7.04 -10.01
CA LEU A 96 -0.91 5.65 -10.45
C LEU A 96 -2.00 4.87 -9.70
N LYS A 97 -2.13 5.05 -8.38
CA LYS A 97 -3.23 4.47 -7.58
C LYS A 97 -4.60 4.99 -8.01
N LEU A 98 -4.72 6.27 -8.34
CA LEU A 98 -5.96 6.84 -8.87
C LEU A 98 -6.29 6.30 -10.26
N ALA A 99 -5.30 6.05 -11.11
CA ALA A 99 -5.49 5.37 -12.39
C ALA A 99 -5.97 3.92 -12.19
N GLN A 100 -5.43 3.20 -11.21
CA GLN A 100 -5.94 1.87 -10.81
C GLN A 100 -7.40 1.95 -10.36
N ARG A 101 -7.76 2.95 -9.54
CA ARG A 101 -9.13 3.17 -9.09
C ARG A 101 -10.07 3.46 -10.27
N HIS A 102 -9.68 4.35 -11.17
CA HIS A 102 -10.49 4.72 -12.33
C HIS A 102 -10.77 3.51 -13.22
N ASP A 103 -9.73 2.74 -13.56
CA ASP A 103 -9.86 1.52 -14.36
C ASP A 103 -10.70 0.43 -13.67
N ALA A 104 -10.57 0.26 -12.35
CA ALA A 104 -11.37 -0.70 -11.59
C ALA A 104 -12.86 -0.31 -11.58
N LEU A 105 -13.18 0.96 -11.26
CA LEU A 105 -14.55 1.46 -11.23
C LEU A 105 -15.22 1.42 -12.61
N ALA A 106 -14.49 1.70 -13.69
CA ALA A 106 -15.00 1.59 -15.05
C ALA A 106 -15.43 0.15 -15.42
N ARG A 107 -14.91 -0.85 -14.69
CA ARG A 107 -15.25 -2.27 -14.84
C ARG A 107 -16.23 -2.78 -13.78
N GLY A 108 -16.79 -1.89 -12.96
CA GLY A 108 -17.69 -2.24 -11.86
C GLY A 108 -17.00 -2.93 -10.67
N ILE A 109 -15.67 -2.85 -10.58
CA ILE A 109 -14.92 -3.37 -9.44
C ILE A 109 -14.73 -2.24 -8.44
N THR A 110 -15.33 -2.36 -7.27
CA THR A 110 -15.35 -1.32 -6.23
C THR A 110 -14.30 -1.54 -5.14
N HIS A 111 -13.53 -2.62 -5.18
CA HIS A 111 -12.60 -2.99 -4.11
C HIS A 111 -11.18 -3.23 -4.66
N ILE A 112 -10.19 -2.56 -4.06
CA ILE A 112 -8.77 -2.82 -4.29
C ILE A 112 -8.09 -3.10 -2.96
N GLU A 113 -7.21 -4.09 -2.94
CA GLU A 113 -6.38 -4.39 -1.78
C GLU A 113 -4.90 -4.44 -2.15
N TRP A 114 -4.04 -4.15 -1.17
CA TRP A 114 -2.61 -4.42 -1.27
C TRP A 114 -2.00 -4.61 0.11
N THR A 115 -0.79 -5.14 0.13
CA THR A 115 -0.01 -5.28 1.35
C THR A 115 1.01 -4.15 1.47
N PHE A 116 1.34 -3.76 2.69
CA PHE A 116 2.50 -2.90 2.96
C PHE A 116 3.13 -3.25 4.30
N ASP A 117 4.42 -2.97 4.45
CA ASP A 117 5.17 -3.20 5.68
C ASP A 117 4.64 -2.26 6.80
N PRO A 118 4.24 -2.79 7.97
CA PRO A 118 3.73 -2.02 9.10
C PRO A 118 4.67 -0.91 9.60
N VAL A 119 5.99 -1.01 9.32
CA VAL A 119 6.96 0.01 9.75
C VAL A 119 7.33 1.02 8.67
N GLU A 120 6.72 0.94 7.48
CA GLU A 120 6.93 1.91 6.39
C GLU A 120 5.98 3.12 6.51
N ILE A 121 6.38 4.09 7.35
CA ILE A 121 5.65 5.34 7.66
C ILE A 121 5.16 6.07 6.39
N LYS A 122 5.99 6.16 5.34
CA LYS A 122 5.61 6.87 4.11
C LYS A 122 4.46 6.17 3.38
N ASN A 123 4.48 4.83 3.37
CA ASN A 123 3.43 4.03 2.76
C ASN A 123 2.14 4.13 3.57
N ALA A 124 2.24 4.08 4.90
CA ALA A 124 1.09 4.27 5.78
C ALA A 124 0.38 5.61 5.53
N PHE A 125 1.12 6.71 5.47
CA PHE A 125 0.56 8.03 5.17
C PHE A 125 -0.13 8.10 3.80
N LEU A 126 0.51 7.55 2.75
CA LEU A 126 -0.11 7.48 1.42
C LEU A 126 -1.41 6.67 1.47
N ASN A 127 -1.37 5.46 2.02
CA ASN A 127 -2.49 4.52 1.98
C ASN A 127 -3.69 5.04 2.78
N ILE A 128 -3.45 5.55 3.98
CA ILE A 128 -4.53 5.89 4.92
C ILE A 128 -5.05 7.31 4.67
N ASN A 129 -4.14 8.30 4.56
CA ASN A 129 -4.56 9.71 4.51
C ASN A 129 -4.77 10.25 3.09
N LYS A 130 -4.04 9.72 2.10
CA LYS A 130 -4.16 10.22 0.71
C LYS A 130 -5.10 9.38 -0.14
N LEU A 131 -5.21 8.09 0.14
CA LEU A 131 -6.12 7.20 -0.59
C LEU A 131 -7.39 6.89 0.19
N GLY A 132 -7.35 6.94 1.53
CA GLY A 132 -8.52 6.64 2.36
C GLY A 132 -8.71 5.16 2.66
N ALA A 133 -7.71 4.33 2.39
CA ALA A 133 -7.75 2.92 2.77
C ALA A 133 -7.81 2.76 4.29
N ILE A 134 -8.37 1.64 4.73
CA ILE A 134 -8.32 1.19 6.13
C ILE A 134 -7.48 -0.09 6.23
N VAL A 135 -7.13 -0.45 7.46
CA VAL A 135 -6.44 -1.72 7.75
C VAL A 135 -7.07 -2.38 8.96
N ARG A 136 -7.53 -3.61 8.79
CA ARG A 136 -8.07 -4.46 9.88
C ARG A 136 -7.51 -5.87 9.87
N ARG A 137 -6.53 -6.12 9.00
CA ARG A 137 -5.89 -7.42 8.83
C ARG A 137 -4.38 -7.29 8.84
N TYR A 138 -3.77 -8.24 9.54
CA TYR A 138 -2.34 -8.42 9.68
C TYR A 138 -1.96 -9.80 9.19
N THR A 139 -0.86 -9.93 8.47
CA THR A 139 -0.29 -11.23 8.10
C THR A 139 1.18 -11.26 8.43
N GLU A 140 1.58 -12.22 9.27
CA GLU A 140 2.98 -12.41 9.64
C GLU A 140 3.76 -13.04 8.48
N ASN A 141 4.97 -12.53 8.25
CA ASN A 141 5.94 -13.07 7.31
C ASN A 141 5.36 -13.47 5.94
N PHE A 142 4.51 -12.62 5.37
CA PHE A 142 3.65 -12.89 4.21
C PHE A 142 4.43 -13.41 2.99
N TYR A 143 5.62 -12.88 2.73
CA TYR A 143 6.46 -13.23 1.58
C TYR A 143 7.59 -14.22 1.94
N GLY A 144 7.70 -14.62 3.21
CA GLY A 144 8.86 -15.39 3.67
C GLY A 144 10.16 -14.59 3.56
N VAL A 145 11.22 -15.24 3.07
CA VAL A 145 12.53 -14.62 2.81
C VAL A 145 12.40 -13.68 1.60
N SER A 146 12.87 -12.44 1.75
CA SER A 146 12.90 -11.47 0.64
C SER A 146 14.27 -10.81 0.54
N SER A 147 14.72 -10.60 -0.70
CA SER A 147 15.92 -9.85 -1.06
C SER A 147 15.73 -8.33 -1.02
N SER A 148 14.49 -7.85 -0.78
CA SER A 148 14.16 -6.42 -0.80
C SER A 148 15.01 -5.61 0.17
N ARG A 149 15.69 -4.57 -0.34
CA ARG A 149 16.38 -3.58 0.50
C ARG A 149 15.44 -2.88 1.47
N LEU A 150 14.17 -2.71 1.08
CA LEU A 150 13.16 -2.11 1.96
C LEU A 150 12.86 -3.00 3.17
N GLN A 151 13.04 -4.31 3.06
CA GLN A 151 12.74 -5.23 4.15
C GLN A 151 13.83 -5.24 5.23
N GLY A 152 15.10 -4.96 4.85
CA GLY A 152 16.21 -4.80 5.80
C GLY A 152 16.52 -6.04 6.64
N GLY A 153 16.12 -7.23 6.18
CA GLY A 153 16.28 -8.50 6.89
C GLY A 153 15.25 -8.77 8.00
N LEU A 154 14.23 -7.91 8.16
CA LEU A 154 13.11 -8.17 9.07
C LEU A 154 12.11 -9.19 8.46
N PRO A 155 11.30 -9.90 9.27
CA PRO A 155 10.20 -10.72 8.76
C PRO A 155 9.23 -9.91 7.90
N THR A 156 8.70 -10.49 6.84
CA THR A 156 7.85 -9.80 5.85
C THR A 156 6.41 -9.61 6.32
N ASP A 157 6.23 -9.06 7.52
CA ASP A 157 4.89 -8.80 8.03
C ASP A 157 4.17 -7.74 7.18
N ARG A 158 2.86 -7.89 7.05
CA ARG A 158 2.05 -7.06 6.17
C ARG A 158 0.75 -6.63 6.83
N LEU A 159 0.50 -5.33 6.75
CA LEU A 159 -0.83 -4.75 6.85
C LEU A 159 -1.53 -4.89 5.51
N ILE A 160 -2.80 -5.31 5.52
CA ILE A 160 -3.63 -5.35 4.31
C ILE A 160 -4.42 -4.04 4.23
N ALA A 161 -4.03 -3.17 3.30
CA ALA A 161 -4.79 -1.99 2.96
C ALA A 161 -6.03 -2.40 2.16
N GLU A 162 -7.20 -2.03 2.67
CA GLU A 162 -8.49 -2.27 2.04
C GLU A 162 -9.04 -0.92 1.54
N TRP A 163 -9.28 -0.84 0.23
CA TRP A 163 -9.67 0.40 -0.43
C TRP A 163 -11.03 0.24 -1.12
N GLU A 164 -12.06 0.70 -0.40
CA GLU A 164 -13.45 0.78 -0.85
C GLU A 164 -13.65 1.98 -1.76
N LEU A 165 -13.48 1.77 -3.07
CA LEU A 165 -13.22 2.83 -4.05
C LEU A 165 -14.33 3.88 -4.15
N ASP A 166 -15.58 3.48 -3.97
CA ASP A 166 -16.77 4.32 -4.09
C ASP A 166 -17.41 4.70 -2.75
N SER A 167 -16.79 4.32 -1.63
CA SER A 167 -17.20 4.69 -0.28
C SER A 167 -17.21 6.21 -0.07
N ALA A 168 -18.03 6.67 0.89
CA ALA A 168 -18.10 8.08 1.26
C ALA A 168 -16.75 8.58 1.79
N ARG A 169 -16.03 7.73 2.52
CA ARG A 169 -14.67 7.99 3.02
C ARG A 169 -13.70 8.35 1.90
N VAL A 170 -13.58 7.47 0.91
CA VAL A 170 -12.61 7.63 -0.18
C VAL A 170 -12.97 8.85 -1.01
N LYS A 171 -14.26 9.02 -1.35
CA LYS A 171 -14.73 10.22 -2.06
C LYS A 171 -14.38 11.51 -1.29
N GLY A 172 -14.66 11.55 0.01
CA GLY A 172 -14.37 12.71 0.84
C GLY A 172 -12.88 13.06 0.92
N ILE A 173 -12.02 12.06 1.10
CA ILE A 173 -10.56 12.25 1.14
C ILE A 173 -10.03 12.76 -0.21
N LEU A 174 -10.49 12.18 -1.32
CA LEU A 174 -10.06 12.60 -2.66
C LEU A 174 -10.58 13.99 -3.05
N GLU A 175 -11.74 14.40 -2.53
CA GLU A 175 -12.31 15.74 -2.68
C GLU A 175 -11.67 16.77 -1.72
N GLY A 176 -10.78 16.33 -0.81
CA GLY A 176 -10.13 17.21 0.15
C GLY A 176 -11.06 17.74 1.25
N LYS A 177 -12.15 17.01 1.55
CA LYS A 177 -13.03 17.35 2.67
C LYS A 177 -12.27 17.28 4.00
N PRO A 178 -12.64 18.09 5.00
CA PRO A 178 -12.05 18.00 6.32
C PRO A 178 -12.25 16.58 6.88
N PRO A 179 -11.28 16.04 7.65
CA PRO A 179 -11.45 14.74 8.30
C PRO A 179 -12.71 14.74 9.18
N ALA A 180 -13.46 13.63 9.15
CA ALA A 180 -14.50 13.41 10.13
C ALA A 180 -13.90 13.33 11.53
N ASP A 181 -14.66 13.74 12.54
CA ASP A 181 -14.27 13.56 13.94
C ASP A 181 -14.49 12.08 14.31
N LEU A 182 -13.43 11.28 14.18
CA LEU A 182 -13.45 9.85 14.42
C LEU A 182 -12.98 9.54 15.84
N VAL A 183 -13.66 8.60 16.49
CA VAL A 183 -13.25 8.02 17.77
C VAL A 183 -12.00 7.18 17.56
N ILE A 184 -10.91 7.63 18.18
CA ILE A 184 -9.63 6.92 18.24
C ILE A 184 -9.46 6.30 19.62
N GLU A 185 -9.46 4.97 19.69
CA GLU A 185 -9.31 4.22 20.94
C GLU A 185 -7.86 3.84 21.23
N GLU A 186 -7.06 3.65 20.19
CA GLU A 186 -5.68 3.18 20.33
C GLU A 186 -4.75 3.84 19.31
N ARG A 187 -3.49 4.01 19.71
CA ARG A 187 -2.42 4.52 18.85
C ARG A 187 -1.22 3.59 18.86
N ILE A 188 -0.73 3.25 17.68
CA ILE A 188 0.47 2.42 17.50
C ILE A 188 1.55 3.25 16.84
N CYS A 189 2.65 3.48 17.54
CA CYS A 189 3.76 4.31 17.08
C CYS A 189 4.80 3.51 16.29
N VAL A 190 5.37 4.13 15.25
CA VAL A 190 6.52 3.67 14.51
C VAL A 190 7.59 4.76 14.58
N PRO A 191 8.71 4.55 15.28
CA PRO A 191 9.78 5.53 15.36
C PRO A 191 10.38 5.84 13.98
N ALA A 192 10.67 7.11 13.69
CA ALA A 192 11.34 7.52 12.46
C ALA A 192 12.72 6.84 12.30
N SER A 193 13.40 6.57 13.42
CA SER A 193 14.67 5.87 13.49
C SER A 193 14.63 4.44 12.95
N ILE A 194 13.43 3.87 12.74
CA ILE A 194 13.27 2.51 12.18
C ILE A 194 13.98 2.36 10.82
N TYR A 195 13.99 3.40 10.00
CA TYR A 195 14.67 3.37 8.70
C TYR A 195 16.19 3.23 8.85
N GLN A 196 16.78 3.94 9.81
CA GLN A 196 18.20 3.81 10.13
C GLN A 196 18.51 2.43 10.69
N TRP A 197 17.70 1.94 11.63
CA TRP A 197 17.91 0.65 12.26
C TRP A 197 17.78 -0.52 11.28
N LYS A 198 16.87 -0.45 10.30
CA LYS A 198 16.74 -1.45 9.23
C LYS A 198 17.96 -1.46 8.29
N ALA A 199 18.62 -0.32 8.10
CA ALA A 199 19.76 -0.18 7.20
C ALA A 199 21.11 -0.58 7.83
N SER A 200 21.15 -0.85 9.14
CA SER A 200 22.37 -1.06 9.93
C SER A 200 22.30 -2.41 10.64
N GLU A 201 23.22 -3.34 10.35
CA GLU A 201 23.22 -4.66 11.00
C GLU A 201 23.30 -4.60 12.54
N PRO A 202 24.16 -3.75 13.14
CA PRO A 202 24.23 -3.62 14.60
C PRO A 202 22.92 -3.12 15.24
N ASP A 203 22.14 -2.31 14.52
CA ASP A 203 20.88 -1.75 15.02
C ASP A 203 19.65 -2.61 14.64
N ARG A 204 19.80 -3.59 13.74
CA ARG A 204 18.71 -4.47 13.28
C ARG A 204 17.93 -5.14 14.42
N PRO A 205 18.54 -5.56 15.55
CA PRO A 205 17.78 -6.06 16.70
C PRO A 205 16.78 -5.04 17.27
N ARG A 206 17.09 -3.74 17.24
CA ARG A 206 16.16 -2.68 17.66
C ARG A 206 14.99 -2.54 16.70
N ALA A 207 15.27 -2.61 15.39
CA ALA A 207 14.22 -2.61 14.38
C ALA A 207 13.29 -3.81 14.54
N LEU A 208 13.85 -5.00 14.80
CA LEU A 208 13.09 -6.21 15.05
C LEU A 208 12.24 -6.12 16.31
N ALA A 209 12.73 -5.49 17.38
CA ALA A 209 11.98 -5.29 18.61
C ALA A 209 10.73 -4.43 18.37
N VAL A 210 10.87 -3.26 17.71
CA VAL A 210 9.73 -2.40 17.35
C VAL A 210 8.75 -3.13 16.43
N HIS A 211 9.27 -3.83 15.42
CA HIS A 211 8.46 -4.59 14.48
C HIS A 211 7.63 -5.67 15.21
N THR A 212 8.26 -6.42 16.11
CA THR A 212 7.60 -7.46 16.91
C THR A 212 6.59 -6.87 17.88
N GLU A 213 6.91 -5.76 18.55
CA GLU A 213 5.96 -5.08 19.43
C GLU A 213 4.73 -4.60 18.65
N ASN A 214 4.93 -3.97 17.50
CA ASN A 214 3.83 -3.50 16.66
C ASN A 214 2.99 -4.66 16.11
N ARG A 215 3.59 -5.81 15.75
CA ARG A 215 2.84 -7.03 15.41
C ARG A 215 1.82 -7.36 16.49
N HIS A 216 2.27 -7.49 17.74
CA HIS A 216 1.39 -7.85 18.86
C HIS A 216 0.28 -6.81 19.06
N LYS A 217 0.63 -5.52 19.04
CA LYS A 217 -0.34 -4.43 19.19
C LYS A 217 -1.41 -4.45 18.11
N PHE A 218 -1.02 -4.56 16.84
CA PHE A 218 -1.97 -4.64 15.73
C PHE A 218 -2.88 -5.86 15.84
N GLN A 219 -2.32 -7.04 16.09
CA GLN A 219 -3.11 -8.27 16.20
C GLN A 219 -4.11 -8.20 17.36
N GLN A 220 -3.69 -7.68 18.51
CA GLN A 220 -4.57 -7.48 19.66
C GLN A 220 -5.69 -6.48 19.36
N ALA A 221 -5.37 -5.34 18.74
CA ALA A 221 -6.35 -4.34 18.37
C ALA A 221 -7.37 -4.89 17.36
N PHE A 222 -6.91 -5.59 16.32
CA PHE A 222 -7.78 -6.19 15.30
C PHE A 222 -8.65 -7.32 15.88
N ALA A 223 -8.13 -8.11 16.83
CA ALA A 223 -8.93 -9.10 17.55
C ALA A 223 -10.04 -8.49 18.40
N ARG A 224 -9.88 -7.23 18.85
CA ARG A 224 -10.92 -6.44 19.52
C ARG A 224 -11.90 -5.75 18.55
N GLY A 225 -11.74 -5.93 17.24
CA GLY A 225 -12.60 -5.31 16.23
C GLY A 225 -12.19 -3.88 15.84
N LEU A 226 -11.05 -3.38 16.32
CA LEU A 226 -10.52 -2.08 15.88
C LEU A 226 -9.91 -2.20 14.49
N ALA A 227 -9.87 -1.08 13.76
CA ALA A 227 -9.19 -0.93 12.50
C ALA A 227 -8.36 0.35 12.49
N VAL A 228 -7.27 0.35 11.74
CA VAL A 228 -6.56 1.58 11.38
C VAL A 228 -7.46 2.41 10.47
N ILE A 229 -7.84 3.57 10.96
CA ILE A 229 -8.74 4.54 10.31
C ILE A 229 -8.11 5.92 10.17
N GLY A 230 -6.94 6.12 10.77
CA GLY A 230 -6.17 7.36 10.67
C GLY A 230 -4.67 7.08 10.74
N PHE A 231 -3.89 8.07 10.30
CA PHE A 231 -2.45 8.06 10.44
C PHE A 231 -1.96 9.48 10.69
N GLN A 232 -1.03 9.64 11.62
CA GLN A 232 -0.38 10.91 11.89
C GLN A 232 1.13 10.76 11.78
N ARG A 233 1.77 11.90 11.53
CA ARG A 233 3.22 12.02 11.64
C ARG A 233 3.52 13.15 12.61
N ASP A 234 4.28 12.85 13.65
CA ASP A 234 4.67 13.84 14.64
C ASP A 234 5.83 14.74 14.10
N PRO A 235 6.19 15.83 14.80
CA PRO A 235 7.29 16.71 14.39
C PRO A 235 8.65 16.02 14.31
N GLN A 236 8.88 14.94 15.06
CA GLN A 236 10.10 14.13 15.03
C GLN A 236 10.11 13.16 13.84
N GLY A 237 8.98 13.05 13.13
CA GLY A 237 8.81 12.25 11.95
C GLY A 237 8.33 10.82 12.23
N ASN A 238 8.00 10.48 13.48
CA ASN A 238 7.45 9.19 13.85
C ASN A 238 6.05 9.03 13.24
N GLY A 239 5.73 7.81 12.82
CA GLY A 239 4.39 7.45 12.37
C GLY A 239 3.52 7.05 13.53
N ILE A 240 2.25 7.42 13.51
CA ILE A 240 1.27 7.05 14.53
C ILE A 240 0.05 6.53 13.79
N PHE A 241 -0.19 5.23 13.84
CA PHE A 241 -1.45 4.65 13.39
C PHE A 241 -2.52 4.94 14.41
N GLU A 242 -3.69 5.39 13.95
CA GLU A 242 -4.85 5.67 14.79
C GLU A 242 -5.92 4.62 14.52
N LEU A 243 -6.30 3.90 15.58
CA LEU A 243 -7.21 2.77 15.52
C LEU A 243 -8.53 3.10 16.22
N GLY A 244 -9.62 2.66 15.61
CA GLY A 244 -10.97 2.82 16.14
C GLY A 244 -11.96 1.81 15.53
N PRO A 245 -13.20 1.77 16.03
CA PRO A 245 -14.24 0.88 15.52
C PRO A 245 -14.67 1.24 14.10
N LEU A 246 -15.12 0.26 13.32
CA LEU A 246 -15.50 0.46 11.90
C LEU A 246 -16.95 0.94 11.71
N ASP A 247 -17.83 0.63 12.64
CA ASP A 247 -19.26 0.96 12.62
C ASP A 247 -19.56 2.37 13.11
N GLN A 248 -18.54 3.16 13.44
CA GLN A 248 -18.72 4.51 13.96
C GLN A 248 -19.25 5.50 12.90
N PRO A 249 -20.11 6.45 13.32
CA PRO A 249 -20.59 7.51 12.45
C PRO A 249 -19.46 8.29 11.79
N GLY A 250 -19.64 8.66 10.52
CA GLY A 250 -18.67 9.49 9.79
C GLY A 250 -17.49 8.73 9.17
N LEU A 251 -17.26 7.46 9.53
CA LEU A 251 -16.18 6.68 8.89
C LEU A 251 -16.48 6.42 7.41
N GLY A 252 -17.75 6.13 7.07
CA GLY A 252 -18.27 6.17 5.71
C GLY A 252 -17.73 5.08 4.77
N ILE A 253 -17.54 3.86 5.30
CA ILE A 253 -17.05 2.67 4.60
C ILE A 253 -18.21 1.71 4.35
#